data_AF-A0A833QK12-F1
#
_entry.id   AF-A0A833QK12-F1
#
_cell.length_a   1.000
_cell.length_b   1.000
_cell.length_c   1.000
_cell.angle_alpha   90.00
_cell.angle_beta   90.00
_cell.angle_gamma   90.00
#
_symmetry.space_group_name_H-M   'P 1'
#
loop_
_entity.id
_entity.type
_entity.pdbx_description
1 polymer ?
#
loop_
_entity_poly.entity_id
_entity_poly.type
_entity_poly.pdbx_seq_one_letter_code
_entity_poly.pdbx_strand_id
1 'polypeptide(L)'
;MILSHEQQGVTSLFINLSNSTSFDVSFVGDYNIYLPENASYQDERGLREEYHLTPEGGNLKSRVMLLNGEPLKLTADNQIPELKPSIVDGDTPLRIAPYSIAFIRYKNFNAPACTP
;
A
#
# COMPACT_ATOMS: atom_id res chain seq x y z
N MET A 1 -11.46 6.78 0.41
CA MET A 1 -10.81 5.97 1.45
C MET A 1 -11.61 6.16 2.72
N ILE A 2 -12.54 5.24 3.00
CA ILE A 2 -13.30 5.26 4.26
C ILE A 2 -12.44 4.49 5.25
N LEU A 3 -11.86 5.18 6.22
CA LEU A 3 -11.12 4.57 7.31
C LEU A 3 -12.14 3.87 8.22
N SER A 4 -12.16 2.55 8.22
CA SER A 4 -12.90 1.78 9.23
C SER A 4 -12.21 1.99 10.57
N HIS A 5 -12.93 2.58 11.52
CA HIS A 5 -12.55 2.56 12.93
C HIS A 5 -12.26 1.11 13.36
N GLU A 6 -11.18 0.90 14.11
CA GLU A 6 -10.84 -0.34 14.84
C GLU A 6 -10.02 -1.44 14.13
N GLN A 7 -9.00 -1.08 13.34
CA GLN A 7 -7.92 -2.05 13.14
C GLN A 7 -6.56 -1.40 13.15
N GLN A 8 -5.71 -1.82 14.11
CA GLN A 8 -4.31 -1.43 14.19
C GLN A 8 -3.64 -1.66 12.82
N GLY A 9 -2.85 -0.71 12.39
CA GLY A 9 -2.23 -0.76 11.08
C GLY A 9 -1.62 0.57 10.69
N VAL A 10 -0.72 0.52 9.72
CA VAL A 10 -0.10 1.70 9.13
C VAL A 10 -0.37 1.73 7.65
N THR A 11 -0.56 2.93 7.11
CA THR A 11 -0.67 3.16 5.67
C THR A 11 0.41 4.12 5.23
N SER A 12 1.20 3.72 4.25
CA SER A 12 2.22 4.54 3.61
C SER A 12 1.79 4.97 2.22
N LEU A 13 2.19 6.18 1.82
CA LEU A 13 2.00 6.73 0.48
C LEU A 13 3.35 6.87 -0.19
N PHE A 14 3.51 6.24 -1.35
CA PHE A 14 4.68 6.41 -2.21
C PHE A 14 4.31 7.15 -3.48
N ILE A 15 5.17 8.08 -3.90
CA ILE A 15 5.04 8.81 -5.15
C ILE A 15 6.36 8.64 -5.90
N ASN A 16 6.33 7.92 -7.02
CA ASN A 16 7.50 7.78 -7.88
C ASN A 16 7.40 8.75 -9.05
N LEU A 17 8.25 9.78 -9.03
CA LEU A 17 8.35 10.81 -10.08
C LEU A 17 9.40 10.48 -11.14
N SER A 18 10.11 9.35 -11.03
CA SER A 18 11.01 8.88 -12.07
C SER A 18 10.21 8.46 -13.30
N ASN A 19 10.78 8.74 -14.48
CA ASN A 19 10.18 8.45 -15.78
C ASN A 19 10.52 7.06 -16.32
N SER A 20 11.46 6.37 -15.68
CA SER A 20 12.07 5.14 -16.18
C SER A 20 12.46 4.18 -15.06
N THR A 21 12.75 4.71 -13.88
CA THR A 21 13.14 3.90 -12.73
C THR A 21 11.91 3.48 -11.94
N SER A 22 11.85 2.21 -11.63
CA SER A 22 10.95 1.70 -10.60
C SER A 22 11.78 1.38 -9.35
N PHE A 23 11.19 1.56 -8.18
CA PHE A 23 11.87 1.35 -6.91
C PHE A 23 11.35 0.11 -6.20
N ASP A 24 12.27 -0.66 -5.62
CA ASP A 24 11.94 -1.78 -4.73
C ASP A 24 12.12 -1.31 -3.29
N VAL A 25 11.03 -1.32 -2.54
CA VAL A 25 10.99 -0.84 -1.17
C VAL A 25 10.81 -2.05 -0.26
N SER A 26 11.72 -2.22 0.68
CA SER A 26 11.55 -3.16 1.79
C SER A 26 10.96 -2.39 2.98
N PHE A 27 10.04 -3.03 3.68
CA PHE A 27 9.49 -2.51 4.92
C PHE A 27 10.11 -3.28 6.07
N VAL A 28 10.66 -2.54 7.03
CA VAL A 28 11.31 -3.10 8.22
C VAL A 28 10.59 -2.52 9.43
N GLY A 29 9.89 -3.38 10.17
CA GLY A 29 9.32 -3.01 11.46
C GLY A 29 10.41 -3.04 12.52
N ASP A 30 10.90 -1.89 12.96
CA ASP A 30 11.78 -1.82 14.12
C ASP A 30 10.96 -1.91 15.41
N TYR A 31 10.61 -3.13 15.81
CA TYR A 31 9.95 -3.41 17.08
C TYR A 31 10.93 -3.42 18.27
N ASN A 32 12.19 -3.05 18.05
CA ASN A 32 13.33 -3.44 18.86
C ASN A 32 13.77 -2.37 19.87
N ILE A 33 12.84 -1.62 20.46
CA ILE A 33 13.18 -0.71 21.57
C ILE A 33 13.10 -1.36 22.96
N TYR A 34 12.60 -2.60 23.08
CA TYR A 34 12.46 -3.30 24.39
C TYR A 34 12.62 -4.84 24.39
N LEU A 35 13.19 -5.47 23.36
CA LEU A 35 13.24 -6.95 23.33
C LEU A 35 14.49 -7.51 24.04
N PRO A 36 14.33 -8.49 24.95
CA PRO A 36 15.46 -9.22 25.51
C PRO A 36 16.15 -10.06 24.42
N GLU A 37 17.47 -10.19 24.55
CA GLU A 37 18.46 -10.75 23.59
C GLU A 37 18.12 -12.15 23.01
N ASN A 38 17.11 -12.83 23.56
CA ASN A 38 16.71 -14.20 23.19
C ASN A 38 15.33 -14.32 22.52
N ALA A 39 14.64 -13.21 22.22
CA ALA A 39 13.35 -13.24 21.54
C ALA A 39 13.53 -13.27 20.02
N SER A 40 13.28 -14.42 19.38
CA SER A 40 13.11 -14.47 17.92
C SER A 40 11.71 -13.97 17.58
N TYR A 41 11.59 -12.68 17.25
CA TYR A 41 10.38 -12.21 16.56
C TYR A 41 10.38 -12.80 15.16
N GLN A 42 9.46 -13.72 14.87
CA GLN A 42 9.05 -13.89 13.49
C GLN A 42 8.33 -12.59 13.14
N ASP A 43 8.92 -11.84 12.22
CA ASP A 43 8.34 -10.65 11.63
C ASP A 43 7.16 -11.11 10.78
N GLU A 44 6.05 -11.46 11.43
CA GLU A 44 4.81 -11.81 10.74
C GLU A 44 4.22 -10.51 10.19
N ARG A 45 4.82 -10.02 9.09
CA ARG A 45 4.33 -8.85 8.33
C ARG A 45 2.94 -9.09 7.74
N GLY A 46 2.43 -10.32 7.88
CA GLY A 46 1.09 -10.72 7.54
C GLY A 46 0.78 -10.47 6.07
N LEU A 47 -0.44 -10.04 5.80
CA LEU A 47 -0.87 -9.63 4.46
C LEU A 47 -0.86 -8.11 4.35
N ARG A 48 -0.34 -7.65 3.22
CA ARG A 48 -0.29 -6.24 2.81
C ARG A 48 -1.30 -5.98 1.70
N GLU A 49 -2.03 -4.89 1.85
CA GLU A 49 -2.91 -4.37 0.81
C GLU A 49 -2.17 -3.32 -0.02
N GLU A 50 -2.14 -3.49 -1.32
CA GLU A 50 -1.50 -2.56 -2.25
C GLU A 50 -2.52 -1.95 -3.21
N TYR A 51 -2.48 -0.63 -3.33
CA TYR A 51 -3.31 0.15 -4.22
C TYR A 51 -2.40 0.98 -5.12
N HIS A 52 -2.01 0.39 -6.25
CA HIS A 52 -1.17 1.05 -7.25
C HIS A 52 -2.02 1.85 -8.23
N LEU A 53 -1.74 3.14 -8.33
CA LEU A 53 -2.41 4.07 -9.21
C LEU A 53 -1.47 4.46 -10.35
N THR A 54 -1.89 4.16 -11.57
CA THR A 54 -1.18 4.53 -12.80
C THR A 54 -2.11 5.25 -13.77
N PRO A 55 -1.60 6.16 -14.61
CA PRO A 55 -2.41 6.74 -15.67
C PRO A 55 -2.76 5.70 -16.74
N GLU A 56 -3.98 5.77 -17.29
CA GLU A 56 -4.38 4.94 -18.42
C GLU A 56 -3.40 5.12 -19.60
N GLY A 57 -2.87 3.99 -20.09
CA GLY A 57 -1.89 3.97 -21.18
C GLY A 57 -0.53 4.63 -20.85
N GLY A 58 -0.22 4.87 -19.57
CA GLY A 58 1.02 5.55 -19.18
C GLY A 58 1.03 7.06 -19.45
N ASN A 59 -0.11 7.63 -19.87
CA ASN A 59 -0.22 9.05 -20.22
C ASN A 59 -0.55 9.89 -18.99
N LEU A 60 0.42 10.64 -18.46
CA LEU A 60 0.24 11.55 -17.31
C LEU A 60 -0.88 12.60 -17.46
N LYS A 61 -1.33 12.89 -18.69
CA LYS A 61 -2.45 13.80 -18.97
C LYS A 61 -3.80 13.08 -19.05
N SER A 62 -3.82 11.76 -18.92
CA SER A 62 -5.06 10.99 -18.88
C SER A 62 -5.94 11.47 -17.73
N ARG A 63 -7.25 11.48 -17.98
CA ARG A 63 -8.27 11.73 -16.94
C ARG A 63 -8.74 10.45 -16.27
N VAL A 64 -8.26 9.30 -16.74
CA VAL A 64 -8.57 7.98 -16.21
C VAL A 64 -7.34 7.44 -15.51
N MET A 65 -7.53 7.08 -14.24
CA MET A 65 -6.54 6.36 -13.44
C MET A 65 -6.90 4.88 -13.42
N LEU A 66 -5.90 4.02 -13.42
CA LEU A 66 -6.02 2.60 -13.20
C LEU A 66 -5.66 2.29 -11.75
N LEU A 67 -6.49 1.51 -11.05
CA LEU A 67 -6.17 0.90 -9.77
C LEU A 67 -5.76 -0.55 -10.00
N ASN A 68 -4.51 -0.88 -9.69
CA ASN A 68 -3.96 -2.23 -9.89
C ASN A 68 -4.17 -2.76 -11.32
N GLY A 69 -4.18 -1.86 -12.31
CA GLY A 69 -4.41 -2.16 -13.73
C GLY A 69 -5.85 -1.95 -14.22
N GLU A 70 -6.82 -1.83 -13.31
CA GLU A 70 -8.25 -1.70 -13.66
C GLU A 70 -8.71 -0.22 -13.66
N PRO A 71 -9.42 0.26 -14.70
CA PRO A 71 -9.87 1.65 -14.75
C PRO A 71 -10.83 2.03 -13.61
N LEU A 72 -10.49 3.09 -12.89
CA LEU A 72 -11.39 3.72 -11.92
C LEU A 72 -12.41 4.58 -12.67
N LYS A 73 -13.59 4.00 -12.90
CA LYS A 73 -14.75 4.66 -13.49
C LYS A 73 -15.95 4.48 -12.56
N LEU A 74 -16.86 5.46 -12.57
CA LEU A 74 -18.12 5.29 -11.86
C LEU A 74 -18.87 4.08 -12.41
N THR A 75 -19.65 3.43 -11.54
CA THR A 75 -20.55 2.36 -11.97
C THR A 75 -21.63 2.92 -12.90
N ALA A 76 -22.41 2.03 -13.54
CA ALA A 76 -23.54 2.45 -14.39
C ALA A 76 -24.54 3.36 -13.65
N ASP A 77 -24.64 3.19 -12.33
CA ASP A 77 -25.51 3.99 -11.44
C ASP A 77 -24.80 5.23 -10.86
N ASN A 78 -23.69 5.66 -11.48
CA ASN A 78 -22.86 6.79 -11.06
C ASN A 78 -22.29 6.69 -9.64
N GLN A 79 -22.12 5.47 -9.11
CA GLN A 79 -21.53 5.26 -7.79
C GLN A 79 -20.00 5.15 -7.88
N ILE A 80 -19.32 5.50 -6.80
CA ILE A 80 -17.88 5.26 -6.66
C ILE A 80 -17.66 3.74 -6.66
N PRO A 81 -16.79 3.20 -7.54
CA PRO A 81 -16.53 1.76 -7.57
C PRO A 81 -15.81 1.31 -6.29
N GLU A 82 -15.92 0.02 -5.99
CA GLU A 82 -15.11 -0.59 -4.94
C GLU A 82 -13.62 -0.46 -5.29
N LEU A 83 -12.81 0.02 -4.34
CA LEU A 83 -11.36 0.13 -4.50
C LEU A 83 -10.73 -1.19 -4.06
N LYS A 84 -10.47 -2.09 -5.00
CA LYS A 84 -9.94 -3.43 -4.70
C LYS A 84 -8.41 -3.40 -4.55
N PRO A 85 -7.86 -3.82 -3.40
CA PRO A 85 -6.43 -3.98 -3.24
C PRO A 85 -5.91 -5.21 -3.99
N SER A 86 -4.62 -5.18 -4.31
CA SER A 86 -3.82 -6.39 -4.46
C SER A 86 -3.41 -6.85 -3.08
N ILE A 87 -3.71 -8.11 -2.73
CA ILE A 87 -3.28 -8.71 -1.46
C ILE A 87 -1.97 -9.44 -1.71
N VAL A 88 -0.93 -9.02 -1.00
CA VAL A 88 0.43 -9.55 -1.17
C VAL A 88 0.99 -9.94 0.20
N ASP A 89 1.86 -10.94 0.24
CA ASP A 89 2.62 -11.26 1.44
C ASP A 89 3.50 -10.07 1.86
N GLY A 90 3.41 -9.68 3.14
CA GLY A 90 4.10 -8.51 3.69
C GLY A 90 5.62 -8.58 3.62
N ASP A 91 6.21 -9.78 3.51
CA ASP A 91 7.66 -9.97 3.37
C ASP A 91 8.18 -9.78 1.95
N THR A 92 7.28 -9.74 0.96
CA THR A 92 7.69 -9.53 -0.41
C THR A 92 8.10 -8.07 -0.66
N PRO A 93 9.18 -7.82 -1.42
CA PRO A 93 9.57 -6.46 -1.80
C PRO A 93 8.43 -5.72 -2.50
N LEU A 94 8.17 -4.48 -2.07
CA LEU A 94 7.16 -3.62 -2.68
C LEU A 94 7.74 -2.93 -3.92
N ARG A 95 7.12 -3.16 -5.07
CA ARG A 95 7.51 -2.56 -6.35
C ARG A 95 6.74 -1.27 -6.62
N ILE A 96 7.41 -0.13 -6.77
CA ILE A 96 6.78 1.14 -7.18
C ILE A 96 7.18 1.50 -8.62
N ALA A 97 6.22 1.43 -9.54
CA ALA A 97 6.42 1.69 -10.98
C ALA A 97 6.78 3.18 -11.26
N PRO A 98 7.35 3.52 -12.44
CA PRO A 98 7.64 4.91 -12.80
C PRO A 98 6.33 5.69 -12.94
N TYR A 99 6.34 7.00 -12.64
CA TYR A 99 5.16 7.87 -12.74
C TYR A 99 3.89 7.28 -12.10
N SER A 100 4.05 6.72 -10.90
CA SER A 100 2.97 6.06 -10.18
C SER A 100 2.83 6.56 -8.75
N ILE A 101 1.67 6.30 -8.18
CA ILE A 101 1.35 6.52 -6.77
C ILE A 101 0.92 5.18 -6.20
N ALA A 102 1.37 4.83 -5.00
CA ALA A 102 0.93 3.61 -4.33
C ALA A 102 0.52 3.90 -2.88
N PHE A 103 -0.66 3.43 -2.50
CA PHE A 103 -1.06 3.35 -1.09
C PHE A 103 -0.85 1.93 -0.61
N ILE A 104 -0.15 1.80 0.51
CA ILE A 104 0.30 0.51 1.02
C ILE A 104 -0.14 0.39 2.45
N ARG A 105 -1.01 -0.57 2.73
CA ARG A 105 -1.58 -0.77 4.05
C ARG A 105 -1.12 -2.10 4.63
N TYR A 106 -0.43 -2.01 5.76
CA TYR A 106 -0.11 -3.16 6.60
C TYR A 106 -1.19 -3.27 7.68
N LYS A 107 -2.01 -4.32 7.60
CA LYS A 107 -3.00 -4.61 8.64
C LYS A 107 -2.31 -5.20 9.86
N ASN A 108 -2.90 -4.98 11.02
CA ASN A 108 -2.43 -5.52 12.30
C ASN A 108 -0.99 -5.12 12.66
N PHE A 109 -0.46 -4.07 12.02
CA PHE A 109 0.84 -3.52 12.39
C PHE A 109 0.72 -2.82 13.74
N ASN A 110 1.35 -3.40 14.76
CA ASN A 110 1.33 -2.87 16.13
C ASN A 110 2.31 -1.70 16.27
N ALA A 111 1.92 -0.53 15.78
CA ALA A 111 2.61 0.72 16.10
C ALA A 111 2.11 1.24 17.46
N PRO A 112 2.97 1.43 18.48
CA PRO A 112 2.56 1.95 19.79
C PRO A 112 1.84 3.30 19.74
N ALA A 113 2.11 4.12 18.73
CA ALA A 113 1.45 5.42 18.52
C ALA A 113 0.07 5.32 17.86
N CYS A 114 -0.32 4.14 17.36
CA CYS A 114 -1.58 3.90 16.65
C CYS A 114 -2.56 3.04 17.47
N THR A 115 -2.30 2.84 18.76
CA THR A 115 -3.25 2.24 19.70
C THR A 115 -4.26 3.30 20.18
N PRO A 116 -5.53 2.94 20.44
CA PRO A 116 -6.56 3.86 20.94
C PRO A 116 -6.19 4.56 22.26
#